data_AF-A0A7Y3CHD5-F1
#
_entry.id   AF-A0A7Y3CHD5-F1
#
_cell.length_a   1.000
_cell.length_b   1.000
_cell.length_c   1.000
_cell.angle_alpha   90.00
_cell.angle_beta   90.00
_cell.angle_gamma   90.00
#
_symmetry.space_group_name_H-M   'P 1'
#
loop_
_entity.id
_entity.type
_entity.pdbx_description
1 polymer ?
#
loop_
_entity_poly.entity_id
_entity_poly.type
_entity_poly.pdbx_seq_one_letter_code
_entity_poly.pdbx_strand_id
1 'polypeptide(L)'
;IPDHGSGTILIRAHGVPPDVKENLRKVGFDVVDATCPRVIKVQSILKRHAKHNYASIILGNQDHPEVVGLLGYAGENGYVISSTNDLNSLPRFEKAIIVAQTTQNTLLFDEIEKLATEKFPHYKVFNTICDSTGRRQAEVKRLASSVDSIIVVGGFNSGNTQRLAEIAKKTGKSAYHIEMESDFEKLDLKPLVSSERIGITAGASTPNWTIKRVYRALEALSFKKGRSLRKLCFSIQRAMLLTNIYVSIGAGSLCYACTMLQGISRFLPYVIISILYVQSMHILNHLTGSESDRYNDPERASFYKKHKFFLTSLAVISGSAGLITAYTMGPTAFLILFIMSLLGLSYNLRLLPSRFTGNRYFRIRDIPGSKTFLIAVAWGIVTSILPPLSASGKIGLSAGLIFLWSTSLVFVRTAFFDILDMQGDRIVGKETLATLLGEIRTMRLLKVAQILGILLLLLSAVFGLISNLGFVLLICPVSLFFILLAYERGFVLPGIRLEFLIETLFPLAGVVAFVWWSF
;
A
#
# COMPACT_ATOMS: atom_id res chain seq x y z
N ILE A 1 -14.88 22.35 26.58
CA ILE A 1 -13.49 22.22 27.07
C ILE A 1 -13.62 22.05 28.59
N PRO A 2 -13.01 21.03 29.22
CA PRO A 2 -13.08 20.88 30.67
C PRO A 2 -12.35 22.02 31.39
N ASP A 3 -12.66 22.26 32.66
CA ASP A 3 -12.07 23.36 33.44
C ASP A 3 -10.57 23.16 33.68
N HIS A 4 -10.14 21.91 33.81
CA HIS A 4 -8.75 21.50 33.90
C HIS A 4 -8.49 20.28 33.01
N GLY A 5 -7.33 20.27 32.35
CA GLY A 5 -6.93 19.23 31.41
C GLY A 5 -5.45 18.89 31.55
N SER A 6 -5.14 17.61 31.36
CA SER A 6 -3.76 17.11 31.30
C SER A 6 -3.61 16.17 30.10
N GLY A 7 -2.44 16.18 29.48
CA GLY A 7 -2.13 15.36 28.29
C GLY A 7 -2.11 16.18 27.01
N THR A 8 -1.95 15.49 25.87
CA THR A 8 -1.77 16.11 24.55
C THR A 8 -3.07 16.12 23.75
N ILE A 9 -3.45 17.29 23.23
CA ILE A 9 -4.57 17.47 22.31
C ILE A 9 -4.02 17.74 20.91
N LEU A 10 -4.48 16.95 19.93
CA LEU A 10 -4.16 17.15 18.52
C LEU A 10 -5.32 17.87 17.80
N ILE A 11 -5.09 19.10 17.36
CA ILE A 11 -6.03 19.82 16.48
C ILE A 11 -5.97 19.18 15.09
N ARG A 12 -7.12 18.76 14.57
CA ARG A 12 -7.25 18.09 13.27
C ARG A 12 -6.98 19.05 12.10
N ALA A 13 -6.74 18.49 10.92
CA ALA A 13 -6.41 19.22 9.69
C ALA A 13 -7.40 20.35 9.28
N HIS A 14 -8.66 20.24 9.69
CA HIS A 14 -9.70 21.26 9.44
C HIS A 14 -9.50 22.55 10.27
N GLY A 15 -8.70 22.50 11.32
CA GLY A 15 -8.53 23.58 12.28
C GLY A 15 -9.70 23.73 13.24
N VAL A 16 -9.57 24.72 14.12
CA VAL A 16 -10.57 25.14 15.11
C VAL A 16 -10.55 26.67 15.22
N PRO A 17 -11.61 27.29 15.76
CA PRO A 17 -11.61 28.72 16.09
C PRO A 17 -10.41 29.12 16.96
N PRO A 18 -9.92 30.37 16.86
CA PRO A 18 -8.74 30.82 17.61
C PRO A 18 -8.92 30.68 19.13
N ASP A 19 -10.11 31.00 19.65
CA ASP A 19 -10.42 30.94 21.08
C ASP A 19 -10.41 29.51 21.62
N VAL A 20 -10.80 28.53 20.81
CA VAL A 20 -10.75 27.11 21.20
C VAL A 20 -9.30 26.68 21.46
N LYS A 21 -8.37 27.09 20.58
CA LYS A 21 -6.94 26.78 20.73
C LYS A 21 -6.34 27.44 21.97
N GLU A 22 -6.72 28.69 22.24
CA GLU A 22 -6.27 29.41 23.43
C GLU A 22 -6.82 28.80 24.72
N ASN A 23 -8.13 28.50 24.75
CA ASN A 23 -8.79 27.91 25.90
C ASN A 23 -8.24 26.51 26.23
N LEU A 24 -7.93 25.68 25.23
CA LEU A 24 -7.29 24.37 25.46
C LEU A 24 -5.93 24.50 26.15
N ARG A 25 -5.11 25.49 25.76
CA ARG A 25 -3.82 25.76 26.42
C ARG A 25 -4.01 26.32 27.82
N LYS A 26 -4.96 27.23 28.01
CA LYS A 26 -5.27 27.85 29.32
C LYS A 26 -5.66 26.81 30.37
N VAL A 27 -6.40 25.77 30.00
CA VAL A 27 -6.84 24.73 30.94
C VAL A 27 -5.79 23.64 31.21
N GLY A 28 -4.60 23.72 30.59
CA GLY A 28 -3.46 22.85 30.91
C GLY A 28 -3.09 21.78 29.88
N PHE A 29 -3.76 21.71 28.73
CA PHE A 29 -3.40 20.75 27.68
C PHE A 29 -2.14 21.17 26.89
N ASP A 30 -1.33 20.19 26.53
CA ASP A 30 -0.31 20.33 25.50
C ASP A 30 -0.97 20.27 24.11
N VAL A 31 -1.02 21.40 23.40
CA VAL A 31 -1.77 21.51 22.14
C VAL A 31 -0.84 21.42 20.94
N VAL A 32 -0.93 20.29 20.23
CA VAL A 32 -0.28 20.08 18.94
C VAL A 32 -1.25 20.48 17.83
N ASP A 33 -0.86 21.45 17.01
CA ASP A 33 -1.70 21.94 15.92
C ASP A 33 -1.32 21.29 14.58
N ALA A 34 -2.14 20.34 14.13
CA ALA A 34 -2.00 19.68 12.83
C ALA A 34 -2.96 20.26 11.77
N THR A 35 -3.41 21.51 11.93
CA THR A 35 -4.20 22.22 10.91
C THR A 35 -3.43 22.25 9.58
N CYS A 36 -4.11 21.95 8.48
CA CYS A 36 -3.51 21.95 7.16
C CYS A 36 -2.96 23.35 6.81
N PRO A 37 -1.72 23.49 6.29
CA PRO A 37 -1.17 24.79 5.89
C PRO A 37 -2.05 25.55 4.88
N ARG A 38 -2.84 24.84 4.07
CA ARG A 38 -3.81 25.45 3.15
C ARG A 38 -4.98 26.09 3.89
N VAL A 39 -5.47 25.47 4.96
CA VAL A 39 -6.50 26.04 5.84
C VAL A 39 -5.94 27.24 6.62
N ILE A 40 -4.71 27.14 7.14
CA ILE A 40 -4.01 28.26 7.82
C ILE A 40 -3.90 29.49 6.91
N LYS A 41 -3.68 29.30 5.60
CA LYS A 41 -3.69 30.39 4.62
C LYS A 41 -5.06 31.09 4.58
N VAL A 42 -6.16 30.35 4.57
CA VAL A 42 -7.52 30.93 4.58
C VAL A 42 -7.79 31.67 5.90
N GLN A 43 -7.45 31.05 7.04
CA GLN A 43 -7.54 31.68 8.36
C GLN A 43 -6.76 33.01 8.42
N SER A 44 -5.58 33.05 7.80
CA SER A 44 -4.75 34.26 7.73
C SER A 44 -5.35 35.36 6.87
N ILE A 45 -6.00 35.00 5.74
CA ILE A 45 -6.73 35.95 4.88
C ILE A 45 -7.91 36.55 5.66
N LEU A 46 -8.72 35.70 6.30
CA LEU A 46 -9.87 36.11 7.11
C LEU A 46 -9.45 37.03 8.25
N LYS A 47 -8.48 36.61 9.07
CA LYS A 47 -7.98 37.40 10.20
C LYS A 47 -7.45 38.77 9.77
N ARG A 48 -6.77 38.86 8.62
CA ARG A 48 -6.25 40.12 8.10
C ARG A 48 -7.39 41.06 7.71
N HIS A 49 -8.40 40.57 7.01
CA HIS A 49 -9.48 41.41 6.50
C HIS A 49 -10.51 41.78 7.57
N ALA A 50 -10.76 40.89 8.54
CA ALA A 50 -11.56 41.18 9.72
C ALA A 50 -11.00 42.39 10.51
N LYS A 51 -9.66 42.46 10.69
CA LYS A 51 -8.99 43.62 11.31
C LYS A 51 -9.18 44.95 10.57
N HIS A 52 -9.59 44.91 9.30
CA HIS A 52 -9.85 46.09 8.47
C HIS A 52 -11.36 46.26 8.20
N ASN A 53 -12.22 45.67 9.03
CA ASN A 53 -13.69 45.76 8.96
C ASN A 53 -14.30 45.30 7.61
N TYR A 54 -13.68 44.33 6.94
CA TYR A 54 -14.30 43.66 5.80
C TYR A 54 -15.34 42.63 6.28
N ALA A 55 -16.49 42.57 5.63
CA ALA A 55 -17.37 41.41 5.71
C ALA A 55 -16.68 40.19 5.07
N SER A 56 -16.67 39.08 5.77
CA SER A 56 -16.01 37.85 5.32
C SER A 56 -17.06 36.83 4.89
N ILE A 57 -17.22 36.67 3.58
CA ILE A 57 -18.17 35.72 2.98
C ILE A 57 -17.43 34.42 2.67
N ILE A 58 -17.88 33.32 3.24
CA ILE A 58 -17.26 31.99 3.13
C ILE A 58 -18.18 31.09 2.32
N LEU A 59 -17.76 30.70 1.12
CA LEU A 59 -18.44 29.68 0.32
C LEU A 59 -18.13 28.29 0.86
N GLY A 60 -19.10 27.65 1.52
CA GLY A 60 -18.93 26.34 2.15
C GLY A 60 -20.18 25.85 2.86
N ASN A 61 -20.09 24.69 3.52
CA ASN A 61 -21.16 24.17 4.36
C ASN A 61 -21.01 24.73 5.79
N GLN A 62 -22.03 25.42 6.29
CA GLN A 62 -22.03 26.09 7.60
C GLN A 62 -21.67 25.17 8.76
N ASP A 63 -22.11 23.91 8.72
CA ASP A 63 -21.87 22.94 9.79
C ASP A 63 -20.54 22.20 9.65
N HIS A 64 -19.79 22.43 8.56
CA HIS A 64 -18.54 21.74 8.33
C HIS A 64 -17.45 22.24 9.30
N PRO A 65 -16.67 21.35 9.97
CA PRO A 65 -15.69 21.75 10.97
C PRO A 65 -14.67 22.79 10.49
N GLU A 66 -14.27 22.72 9.22
CA GLU A 66 -13.41 23.73 8.60
C GLU A 66 -14.08 25.10 8.57
N VAL A 67 -15.34 25.19 8.14
CA VAL A 67 -16.08 26.47 8.02
C VAL A 67 -16.34 27.06 9.40
N VAL A 68 -16.71 26.24 10.39
CA VAL A 68 -16.80 26.66 11.80
C VAL A 68 -15.46 27.22 12.29
N GLY A 69 -14.36 26.56 11.96
CA GLY A 69 -13.02 27.04 12.25
C GLY A 69 -12.72 28.38 11.59
N LEU A 70 -13.05 28.53 10.30
CA LEU A 70 -12.84 29.75 9.52
C LEU A 70 -13.67 30.93 10.03
N LEU A 71 -14.93 30.71 10.41
CA LEU A 71 -15.79 31.74 11.01
C LEU A 71 -15.15 32.37 12.26
N GLY A 72 -14.49 31.57 13.08
CA GLY A 72 -13.74 32.09 14.24
C GLY A 72 -12.62 33.08 13.89
N TYR A 73 -12.08 33.04 12.66
CA TYR A 73 -11.08 34.01 12.17
C TYR A 73 -11.72 35.18 11.41
N ALA A 74 -12.99 35.10 11.06
CA ALA A 74 -13.75 36.16 10.41
C ALA A 74 -14.27 37.23 11.41
N GLY A 75 -14.27 36.93 12.71
CA GLY A 75 -14.81 37.81 13.75
C GLY A 75 -16.34 37.90 13.66
N GLU A 76 -16.91 39.04 14.05
CA GLU A 76 -18.36 39.25 14.10
C GLU A 76 -19.02 39.42 12.72
N ASN A 77 -18.25 39.80 11.69
CA ASN A 77 -18.74 40.06 10.33
C ASN A 77 -18.52 38.86 9.38
N GLY A 78 -18.69 37.63 9.89
CA GLY A 78 -18.58 36.39 9.13
C GLY A 78 -19.92 35.90 8.58
N TYR A 79 -19.99 35.56 7.30
CA TYR A 79 -21.18 35.03 6.63
C TYR A 79 -20.82 33.74 5.88
N VAL A 80 -21.72 32.76 5.90
CA VAL A 80 -21.56 31.53 5.11
C VAL A 80 -22.60 31.52 4.00
N ILE A 81 -22.15 31.15 2.80
CA ILE A 81 -23.02 30.90 1.65
C ILE A 81 -22.76 29.52 1.09
N SER A 82 -23.80 28.89 0.56
CA SER A 82 -23.77 27.59 -0.09
C SER A 82 -24.16 27.65 -1.57
N SER A 83 -24.73 28.78 -2.02
CA SER A 83 -25.22 28.98 -3.38
C SER A 83 -25.08 30.42 -3.87
N THR A 84 -25.28 30.64 -5.17
CA THR A 84 -25.37 31.98 -5.78
C THR A 84 -26.59 32.77 -5.29
N ASN A 85 -27.67 32.08 -4.91
CA ASN A 85 -28.84 32.73 -4.32
C ASN A 85 -28.52 33.29 -2.93
N ASP A 86 -27.80 32.54 -2.11
CA ASP A 86 -27.39 32.98 -0.77
C ASP A 86 -26.56 34.26 -0.85
N LEU A 87 -25.63 34.35 -1.82
CA LEU A 87 -24.86 35.57 -2.07
C LEU A 87 -25.75 36.77 -2.44
N ASN A 88 -26.80 36.55 -3.23
CA ASN A 88 -27.76 37.59 -3.59
C ASN A 88 -28.65 38.02 -2.42
N SER A 89 -28.89 37.12 -1.46
CA SER A 89 -29.70 37.39 -0.27
C SER A 89 -28.95 38.09 0.85
N LEU A 90 -27.61 38.16 0.79
CA LEU A 90 -26.82 38.90 1.77
C LEU A 90 -27.05 40.42 1.65
N PRO A 91 -26.95 41.16 2.77
CA PRO A 91 -26.93 42.62 2.71
C PRO A 91 -25.72 43.12 1.90
N ARG A 92 -25.84 44.32 1.35
CA ARG A 92 -24.70 44.97 0.67
C ARG A 92 -23.70 45.46 1.71
N PHE A 93 -22.43 45.17 1.47
CA PHE A 93 -21.33 45.62 2.31
C PHE A 93 -20.50 46.67 1.56
N GLU A 94 -19.95 47.64 2.28
CA GLU A 94 -18.99 48.59 1.70
C GLU A 94 -17.67 47.91 1.34
N LYS A 95 -17.26 46.91 2.13
CA LYS A 95 -16.03 46.14 1.94
C LYS A 95 -16.32 44.69 2.28
N ALA A 96 -16.14 43.79 1.32
CA ALA A 96 -16.23 42.36 1.58
C ALA A 96 -15.13 41.58 0.88
N ILE A 97 -14.82 40.42 1.45
CA ILE A 97 -14.02 39.39 0.80
C ILE A 97 -14.85 38.13 0.62
N ILE A 98 -14.57 37.38 -0.44
CA ILE A 98 -15.14 36.05 -0.67
C ILE A 98 -13.99 35.05 -0.64
N VAL A 99 -14.09 34.04 0.23
CA VAL A 99 -13.20 32.89 0.29
C VAL A 99 -14.01 31.60 0.12
N ALA A 100 -13.36 30.49 -0.21
CA ALA A 100 -13.97 29.18 -0.27
C ALA A 100 -13.40 28.21 0.78
N GLN A 101 -14.25 27.31 1.27
CA GLN A 101 -13.80 26.09 1.92
C GLN A 101 -12.82 25.35 1.01
N THR A 102 -11.73 24.81 1.55
CA THR A 102 -10.62 24.22 0.76
C THR A 102 -11.03 23.00 -0.07
N THR A 103 -12.14 22.34 0.31
CA THR A 103 -12.73 21.19 -0.39
C THR A 103 -13.94 21.54 -1.26
N GLN A 104 -14.24 22.84 -1.45
CA GLN A 104 -15.40 23.28 -2.22
C GLN A 104 -15.27 22.95 -3.71
N ASN A 105 -16.39 22.97 -4.42
CA ASN A 105 -16.44 22.84 -5.85
C ASN A 105 -15.81 24.00 -6.60
N THR A 106 -15.03 23.69 -7.63
CA THR A 106 -14.51 24.73 -8.51
C THR A 106 -15.60 25.38 -9.35
N LEU A 107 -16.53 24.63 -9.95
CA LEU A 107 -17.57 25.22 -10.83
C LEU A 107 -18.50 26.18 -10.08
N LEU A 108 -18.97 25.80 -8.89
CA LEU A 108 -19.78 26.69 -8.05
C LEU A 108 -18.99 27.94 -7.63
N PHE A 109 -17.69 27.79 -7.34
CA PHE A 109 -16.85 28.94 -7.04
C PHE A 109 -16.71 29.87 -8.24
N ASP A 110 -16.52 29.33 -9.44
CA ASP A 110 -16.45 30.10 -10.69
C ASP A 110 -17.77 30.87 -10.94
N GLU A 111 -18.92 30.24 -10.66
CA GLU A 111 -20.25 30.90 -10.74
C GLU A 111 -20.37 32.05 -9.73
N ILE A 112 -19.89 31.85 -8.49
CA ILE A 112 -19.87 32.87 -7.44
C ILE A 112 -18.93 34.02 -7.79
N GLU A 113 -17.74 33.73 -8.29
CA GLU A 113 -16.75 34.73 -8.71
C GLU A 113 -17.28 35.60 -9.85
N LYS A 114 -17.92 34.96 -10.84
CA LYS A 114 -18.57 35.68 -11.95
C LYS A 114 -19.68 36.59 -11.43
N LEU A 115 -20.59 36.08 -10.60
CA LEU A 115 -21.67 36.85 -10.01
C LEU A 115 -21.16 38.02 -9.15
N ALA A 116 -20.11 37.79 -8.36
CA ALA A 116 -19.48 38.80 -7.54
C ALA A 116 -18.82 39.89 -8.38
N THR A 117 -18.15 39.54 -9.47
CA THR A 117 -17.53 40.51 -10.39
C THR A 117 -18.58 41.38 -11.07
N GLU A 118 -19.72 40.79 -11.46
CA GLU A 118 -20.81 41.50 -12.13
C GLU A 118 -21.60 42.42 -11.19
N LYS A 119 -21.90 41.98 -9.95
CA LYS A 119 -22.78 42.73 -9.02
C LYS A 119 -22.05 43.50 -7.93
N PHE A 120 -20.87 43.05 -7.54
CA PHE A 120 -20.10 43.57 -6.41
C PHE A 120 -18.61 43.74 -6.77
N PRO A 121 -18.27 44.55 -7.80
CA PRO A 121 -16.92 44.64 -8.34
C PRO A 121 -15.86 45.12 -7.32
N HIS A 122 -16.30 45.73 -6.22
CA HIS A 122 -15.44 46.17 -5.11
C HIS A 122 -15.14 45.06 -4.09
N TYR A 123 -15.80 43.90 -4.17
CA TYR A 123 -15.50 42.75 -3.32
C TYR A 123 -14.22 42.06 -3.78
N LYS A 124 -13.39 41.61 -2.83
CA LYS A 124 -12.16 40.88 -3.15
C LYS A 124 -12.43 39.38 -3.11
N VAL A 125 -12.26 38.71 -4.25
CA VAL A 125 -12.44 37.26 -4.34
C VAL A 125 -11.09 36.56 -4.21
N PHE A 126 -11.01 35.59 -3.31
CA PHE A 126 -9.82 34.75 -3.11
C PHE A 126 -10.18 33.29 -3.33
N ASN A 127 -9.67 32.70 -4.41
CA ASN A 127 -9.78 31.27 -4.61
C ASN A 127 -8.89 30.52 -3.61
N THR A 128 -9.52 30.00 -2.56
CA THR A 128 -8.86 29.25 -1.49
C THR A 128 -9.14 27.74 -1.57
N ILE A 129 -9.71 27.26 -2.68
CA ILE A 129 -9.81 25.82 -2.94
C ILE A 129 -8.40 25.25 -3.07
N CYS A 130 -8.15 24.13 -2.39
CA CYS A 130 -6.84 23.50 -2.42
C CYS A 130 -6.53 22.89 -3.79
N ASP A 131 -5.30 23.04 -4.29
CA ASP A 131 -4.83 22.44 -5.55
C ASP A 131 -5.07 20.92 -5.61
N SER A 132 -5.01 20.25 -4.46
CA SER A 132 -5.27 18.81 -4.37
C SER A 132 -6.74 18.47 -4.58
N THR A 133 -7.65 19.33 -4.14
CA THR A 133 -9.09 19.24 -4.41
C THR A 133 -9.34 19.48 -5.89
N GLY A 134 -8.81 20.57 -6.45
CA GLY A 134 -8.99 20.92 -7.87
C GLY A 134 -8.51 19.81 -8.81
N ARG A 135 -7.32 19.24 -8.56
CA ARG A 135 -6.80 18.12 -9.35
C ARG A 135 -7.70 16.89 -9.31
N ARG A 136 -8.18 16.47 -8.14
CA ARG A 136 -9.10 15.32 -8.03
C ARG A 136 -10.43 15.56 -8.73
N GLN A 137 -10.99 16.76 -8.61
CA GLN A 137 -12.22 17.12 -9.32
C GLN A 137 -12.02 17.04 -10.85
N ALA A 138 -10.88 17.49 -11.37
CA ALA A 138 -10.54 17.37 -12.78
C ALA A 138 -10.25 15.91 -13.20
N GLU A 139 -9.67 15.09 -12.33
CA GLU A 139 -9.46 13.66 -12.56
C GLU A 139 -10.77 12.90 -12.67
N VAL A 140 -11.77 13.18 -11.82
CA VAL A 140 -13.10 12.55 -11.91
C VAL A 140 -13.78 12.88 -13.23
N LYS A 141 -13.71 14.13 -13.68
CA LYS A 141 -14.25 14.54 -14.99
C LYS A 141 -13.56 13.79 -16.15
N ARG A 142 -12.23 13.68 -16.11
CA ARG A 142 -11.46 12.93 -17.13
C ARG A 142 -11.79 11.44 -17.09
N LEU A 143 -11.83 10.84 -15.91
CA LEU A 143 -12.20 9.44 -15.70
C LEU A 143 -13.58 9.14 -16.27
N ALA A 144 -14.57 10.01 -16.02
CA ALA A 144 -15.93 9.86 -16.51
C ALA A 144 -16.01 9.71 -18.04
N SER A 145 -15.10 10.34 -18.78
CA SER A 145 -15.08 10.24 -20.25
C SER A 145 -14.69 8.84 -20.77
N SER A 146 -14.03 8.02 -19.94
CA SER A 146 -13.48 6.72 -20.31
C SER A 146 -14.23 5.50 -19.72
N VAL A 147 -15.28 5.72 -18.92
CA VAL A 147 -15.97 4.67 -18.15
C VAL A 147 -17.50 4.77 -18.26
N ASP A 148 -18.18 3.67 -17.94
CA ASP A 148 -19.65 3.58 -17.97
C ASP A 148 -20.25 3.95 -16.60
N SER A 149 -19.57 3.52 -15.54
CA SER A 149 -19.94 3.80 -14.15
C SER A 149 -18.75 4.32 -13.35
N ILE A 150 -19.02 5.14 -12.32
CA ILE A 150 -18.03 5.69 -11.41
C ILE A 150 -18.39 5.30 -9.98
N ILE A 151 -17.41 4.85 -9.22
CA ILE A 151 -17.51 4.60 -7.79
C ILE A 151 -16.60 5.59 -7.07
N VAL A 152 -17.19 6.36 -6.16
CA VAL A 152 -16.50 7.31 -5.29
C VAL A 152 -16.44 6.71 -3.90
N VAL A 153 -15.22 6.35 -3.46
CA VAL A 153 -15.00 5.70 -2.17
C VAL A 153 -14.62 6.71 -1.10
N GLY A 154 -15.34 6.72 0.02
CA GLY A 154 -14.96 7.47 1.22
C GLY A 154 -16.13 7.86 2.10
N GLY A 155 -15.80 8.41 3.27
CA GLY A 155 -16.76 8.82 4.29
C GLY A 155 -17.94 9.63 3.75
N PHE A 156 -19.16 9.31 4.15
CA PHE A 156 -20.36 10.09 3.82
C PHE A 156 -20.28 11.50 4.40
N ASN A 157 -19.54 11.69 5.50
CA ASN A 157 -19.33 12.99 6.15
C ASN A 157 -18.09 13.75 5.64
N SER A 158 -17.41 13.25 4.60
CA SER A 158 -16.23 13.89 4.02
C SER A 158 -16.64 14.88 2.94
N GLY A 159 -16.48 16.18 3.18
CA GLY A 159 -16.83 17.23 2.21
C GLY A 159 -16.14 17.05 0.85
N ASN A 160 -14.86 16.65 0.84
CA ASN A 160 -14.16 16.34 -0.42
C ASN A 160 -14.79 15.14 -1.13
N THR A 161 -15.13 14.06 -0.41
CA THR A 161 -15.69 12.85 -1.03
C THR A 161 -17.08 13.12 -1.60
N GLN A 162 -17.94 13.80 -0.84
CA GLN A 162 -19.26 14.24 -1.29
C GLN A 162 -19.13 15.05 -2.59
N ARG A 163 -18.18 15.99 -2.65
CA ARG A 163 -17.96 16.81 -3.84
C ARG A 163 -17.54 16.00 -5.06
N LEU A 164 -16.68 14.99 -4.89
CA LEU A 164 -16.31 14.08 -5.97
C LEU A 164 -17.53 13.26 -6.45
N ALA A 165 -18.38 12.80 -5.54
CA ALA A 165 -19.62 12.09 -5.88
C ALA A 165 -20.62 12.97 -6.62
N GLU A 166 -20.81 14.22 -6.21
CA GLU A 166 -21.64 15.20 -6.91
C GLU A 166 -21.12 15.49 -8.32
N ILE A 167 -19.82 15.67 -8.47
CA ILE A 167 -19.20 15.90 -9.79
C ILE A 167 -19.37 14.67 -10.67
N ALA A 168 -19.15 13.47 -10.13
CA ALA A 168 -19.38 12.22 -10.85
C ALA A 168 -20.84 12.12 -11.33
N LYS A 169 -21.83 12.41 -10.48
CA LYS A 169 -23.26 12.45 -10.86
C LYS A 169 -23.54 13.47 -11.96
N LYS A 170 -22.94 14.68 -11.89
CA LYS A 170 -23.09 15.72 -12.91
C LYS A 170 -22.50 15.35 -14.28
N THR A 171 -21.68 14.30 -14.37
CA THR A 171 -21.17 13.82 -15.68
C THR A 171 -22.18 13.01 -16.48
N GLY A 172 -23.34 12.68 -15.92
CA GLY A 172 -24.37 11.85 -16.56
C GLY A 172 -24.08 10.35 -16.51
N LYS A 173 -22.99 9.93 -15.86
CA LYS A 173 -22.64 8.51 -15.63
C LYS A 173 -23.34 7.97 -14.39
N SER A 174 -23.53 6.65 -14.35
CA SER A 174 -23.96 5.95 -13.13
C SER A 174 -22.89 6.13 -12.05
N ALA A 175 -23.20 6.92 -11.02
CA ALA A 175 -22.24 7.31 -9.98
C ALA A 175 -22.69 6.85 -8.60
N TYR A 176 -21.83 6.08 -7.92
CA TYR A 176 -22.09 5.49 -6.62
C TYR A 176 -21.13 6.07 -5.58
N HIS A 177 -21.65 6.49 -4.42
CA HIS A 177 -20.83 6.89 -3.27
C HIS A 177 -20.95 5.80 -2.20
N ILE A 178 -19.82 5.18 -1.85
CA ILE A 178 -19.74 4.12 -0.83
C ILE A 178 -18.62 4.42 0.16
N GLU A 179 -18.75 3.95 1.40
CA GLU A 179 -17.66 4.00 2.38
C GLU A 179 -16.81 2.73 2.34
N MET A 180 -17.46 1.57 2.14
CA MET A 180 -16.82 0.26 2.16
C MET A 180 -17.53 -0.73 1.23
N GLU A 181 -16.93 -1.90 1.00
CA GLU A 181 -17.50 -2.88 0.06
C GLU A 181 -18.83 -3.48 0.51
N SER A 182 -19.14 -3.49 1.81
CA SER A 182 -20.46 -3.97 2.29
C SER A 182 -21.60 -3.05 1.86
N ASP A 183 -21.32 -1.81 1.47
CA ASP A 183 -22.36 -0.90 0.97
C ASP A 183 -22.90 -1.38 -0.39
N PHE A 184 -22.20 -2.25 -1.12
CA PHE A 184 -22.74 -2.86 -2.34
C PHE A 184 -24.02 -3.65 -2.08
N GLU A 185 -24.23 -4.21 -0.88
CA GLU A 185 -25.45 -4.92 -0.52
C GLU A 185 -26.69 -4.01 -0.48
N LYS A 186 -26.47 -2.70 -0.32
CA LYS A 186 -27.53 -1.67 -0.23
C LYS A 186 -27.82 -0.99 -1.58
N LEU A 187 -27.07 -1.33 -2.63
CA LEU A 187 -27.14 -0.65 -3.93
C LEU A 187 -27.84 -1.52 -4.98
N ASP A 188 -28.54 -0.88 -5.93
CA ASP A 188 -28.92 -1.55 -7.17
C ASP A 188 -27.68 -1.75 -8.04
N LEU A 189 -27.16 -2.97 -8.02
CA LEU A 189 -25.97 -3.36 -8.78
C LEU A 189 -26.26 -3.60 -10.26
N LYS A 190 -27.53 -3.61 -10.72
CA LYS A 190 -27.85 -3.92 -12.14
C LYS A 190 -27.10 -3.02 -13.13
N PRO A 191 -27.06 -1.67 -12.98
CA PRO A 191 -26.33 -0.80 -13.91
C PRO A 191 -24.81 -1.01 -13.83
N LEU A 192 -24.32 -1.35 -12.64
CA LEU A 192 -22.91 -1.62 -12.38
C LEU A 192 -22.46 -2.93 -13.03
N VAL A 193 -23.27 -3.99 -12.94
CA VAL A 193 -23.01 -5.31 -13.53
C VAL A 193 -23.05 -5.28 -15.06
N SER A 194 -23.81 -4.35 -15.65
CA SER A 194 -23.84 -4.14 -17.11
C SER A 194 -22.70 -3.27 -17.64
N SER A 195 -21.90 -2.65 -16.76
CA SER A 195 -20.78 -1.78 -17.18
C SER A 195 -19.61 -2.60 -17.68
N GLU A 196 -19.03 -2.22 -18.82
CA GLU A 196 -17.78 -2.82 -19.32
C GLU A 196 -16.59 -2.21 -18.57
N ARG A 197 -16.65 -0.90 -18.32
CA ARG A 197 -15.60 -0.13 -17.66
C ARG A 197 -16.14 0.60 -16.44
N ILE A 198 -15.60 0.27 -15.28
CA ILE A 198 -15.93 0.91 -14.00
C ILE A 198 -14.73 1.74 -13.55
N GLY A 199 -14.94 3.04 -13.39
CA GLY A 199 -13.95 3.94 -12.79
C GLY A 199 -14.08 3.94 -11.28
N ILE A 200 -12.95 3.87 -10.57
CA ILE A 200 -12.91 4.00 -9.10
C ILE A 200 -12.09 5.25 -8.77
N THR A 201 -12.64 6.10 -7.93
CA THR A 201 -11.96 7.25 -7.34
C THR A 201 -12.22 7.26 -5.84
N ALA A 202 -11.51 8.12 -5.11
CA ALA A 202 -11.63 8.17 -3.66
C ALA A 202 -11.39 9.57 -3.11
N GLY A 203 -12.01 9.83 -1.96
CA GLY A 203 -11.75 11.03 -1.18
C GLY A 203 -10.31 11.12 -0.68
N ALA A 204 -9.83 12.33 -0.39
CA ALA A 204 -8.49 12.54 0.14
C ALA A 204 -8.23 11.86 1.50
N SER A 205 -9.28 11.63 2.28
CA SER A 205 -9.26 10.93 3.57
C SER A 205 -9.48 9.43 3.46
N THR A 206 -9.70 8.91 2.25
CA THR A 206 -9.96 7.49 2.03
C THR A 206 -8.63 6.74 1.87
N PRO A 207 -8.35 5.74 2.71
CA PRO A 207 -7.11 4.99 2.62
C PRO A 207 -7.12 3.97 1.47
N ASN A 208 -5.93 3.62 0.95
CA ASN A 208 -5.82 2.75 -0.24
C ASN A 208 -6.42 1.37 -0.03
N TRP A 209 -6.40 0.83 1.19
CA TRP A 209 -6.95 -0.50 1.46
C TRP A 209 -8.47 -0.55 1.35
N THR A 210 -9.16 0.54 1.66
CA THR A 210 -10.61 0.64 1.42
C THR A 210 -10.88 0.63 -0.08
N ILE A 211 -10.08 1.34 -0.87
CA ILE A 211 -10.16 1.32 -2.33
C ILE A 211 -9.87 -0.09 -2.87
N LYS A 212 -8.83 -0.78 -2.37
CA LYS A 212 -8.49 -2.16 -2.75
C LYS A 212 -9.63 -3.13 -2.41
N ARG A 213 -10.27 -3.03 -1.24
CA ARG A 213 -11.43 -3.87 -0.87
C ARG A 213 -12.60 -3.66 -1.82
N VAL A 214 -12.92 -2.41 -2.14
CA VAL A 214 -13.95 -2.06 -3.13
C VAL A 214 -13.60 -2.64 -4.50
N TYR A 215 -12.36 -2.45 -4.98
CA TYR A 215 -11.89 -3.01 -6.24
C TYR A 215 -12.02 -4.54 -6.29
N ARG A 216 -11.60 -5.25 -5.23
CA ARG A 216 -11.70 -6.72 -5.17
C ARG A 216 -13.15 -7.20 -5.11
N ALA A 217 -14.01 -6.50 -4.37
CA ALA A 217 -15.44 -6.81 -4.36
C ALA A 217 -16.06 -6.61 -5.75
N LEU A 218 -15.67 -5.57 -6.48
CA LEU A 218 -16.07 -5.40 -7.87
C LEU A 218 -15.55 -6.51 -8.77
N GLU A 219 -14.28 -6.90 -8.67
CA GLU A 219 -13.75 -8.06 -9.41
C GLU A 219 -14.55 -9.35 -9.12
N ALA A 220 -15.04 -9.52 -7.89
CA ALA A 220 -15.88 -10.66 -7.50
C ALA A 220 -17.32 -10.56 -8.01
N LEU A 221 -17.90 -9.35 -8.07
CA LEU A 221 -19.23 -9.07 -8.61
C LEU A 221 -19.26 -9.13 -10.15
N SER A 222 -18.13 -8.79 -10.77
CA SER A 222 -17.92 -8.68 -12.21
C SER A 222 -17.96 -10.05 -12.91
N PHE A 223 -19.13 -10.30 -13.50
CA PHE A 223 -19.41 -10.88 -14.83
C PHE A 223 -20.19 -12.20 -14.86
N LYS A 224 -21.51 -12.03 -14.98
CA LYS A 224 -22.53 -13.05 -15.25
C LYS A 224 -22.63 -13.51 -16.72
N LYS A 225 -21.71 -13.14 -17.62
CA LYS A 225 -21.86 -13.47 -19.06
C LYS A 225 -20.69 -14.16 -19.77
N GLY A 226 -19.70 -14.69 -19.05
CA GLY A 226 -18.70 -15.54 -19.72
C GLY A 226 -17.74 -16.32 -18.80
N ARG A 227 -17.86 -17.65 -18.86
CA ARG A 227 -16.84 -18.69 -18.56
C ARG A 227 -16.59 -19.03 -17.08
N SER A 228 -17.28 -20.07 -16.61
CA SER A 228 -17.01 -20.83 -15.36
C SER A 228 -15.51 -21.07 -15.11
N LEU A 229 -14.75 -21.36 -16.18
CA LEU A 229 -13.31 -21.59 -16.11
C LEU A 229 -12.53 -20.38 -15.59
N ARG A 230 -12.87 -19.14 -16.01
CA ARG A 230 -12.15 -17.94 -15.56
C ARG A 230 -12.35 -17.69 -14.07
N LYS A 231 -13.58 -17.92 -13.59
CA LYS A 231 -13.93 -17.84 -12.17
C LYS A 231 -13.21 -18.91 -11.35
N LEU A 232 -13.14 -20.14 -11.87
CA LEU A 232 -12.39 -21.23 -11.26
C LEU A 232 -10.90 -20.89 -11.18
N CYS A 233 -10.28 -20.45 -12.27
CA CYS A 233 -8.86 -20.05 -12.29
C CYS A 233 -8.56 -18.95 -11.28
N PHE A 234 -9.38 -17.88 -11.23
CA PHE A 234 -9.21 -16.81 -10.25
C PHE A 234 -9.34 -17.33 -8.80
N SER A 235 -10.32 -18.21 -8.55
CA SER A 235 -10.52 -18.80 -7.22
C SER A 235 -9.33 -19.66 -6.78
N ILE A 236 -8.75 -20.43 -7.71
CA ILE A 236 -7.55 -21.23 -7.47
C ILE A 236 -6.34 -20.32 -7.20
N GLN A 237 -6.08 -19.34 -8.08
CA GLN A 237 -4.99 -18.37 -7.90
C GLN A 237 -5.06 -17.68 -6.55
N ARG A 238 -6.25 -17.20 -6.19
CA ARG A 238 -6.53 -16.57 -4.90
C ARG A 238 -6.27 -17.53 -3.75
N ALA A 239 -6.76 -18.77 -3.82
CA ALA A 239 -6.53 -19.76 -2.77
C ALA A 239 -5.04 -20.07 -2.59
N MET A 240 -4.30 -20.26 -3.69
CA MET A 240 -2.86 -20.55 -3.64
C MET A 240 -2.02 -19.39 -3.09
N LEU A 241 -2.42 -18.14 -3.33
CA LEU A 241 -1.77 -16.96 -2.74
C LEU A 241 -2.09 -16.84 -1.25
N LEU A 242 -3.36 -16.98 -0.87
CA LEU A 242 -3.79 -16.86 0.53
C LEU A 242 -3.17 -17.94 1.43
N THR A 243 -3.00 -19.16 0.92
CA THR A 243 -2.35 -20.27 1.65
C THR A 243 -0.83 -20.25 1.56
N ASN A 244 -0.22 -19.30 0.84
CA ASN A 244 1.20 -19.25 0.49
C ASN A 244 1.73 -20.46 -0.30
N ILE A 245 0.87 -21.35 -0.80
CA ILE A 245 1.33 -22.51 -1.59
C ILE A 245 2.07 -22.07 -2.85
N TYR A 246 1.60 -21.00 -3.51
CA TYR A 246 2.21 -20.52 -4.75
C TYR A 246 3.65 -20.02 -4.54
N VAL A 247 3.88 -19.22 -3.49
CA VAL A 247 5.21 -18.70 -3.16
C VAL A 247 6.15 -19.84 -2.76
N SER A 248 5.65 -20.86 -2.05
CA SER A 248 6.43 -22.04 -1.66
C SER A 248 6.84 -22.90 -2.85
N ILE A 249 5.93 -23.13 -3.81
CA ILE A 249 6.27 -23.75 -5.10
C ILE A 249 7.35 -22.93 -5.81
N GLY A 250 7.22 -21.60 -5.81
CA GLY A 250 8.23 -20.70 -6.33
C GLY A 250 9.61 -20.90 -5.70
N ALA A 251 9.71 -21.01 -4.38
CA ALA A 251 10.97 -21.31 -3.68
C ALA A 251 11.58 -22.65 -4.12
N GLY A 252 10.75 -23.69 -4.27
CA GLY A 252 11.18 -24.97 -4.82
C GLY A 252 11.71 -24.88 -6.24
N SER A 253 11.00 -24.16 -7.11
CA SER A 253 11.40 -23.92 -8.51
C SER A 253 12.69 -23.10 -8.62
N LEU A 254 12.87 -22.10 -7.76
CA LEU A 254 14.12 -21.34 -7.67
C LEU A 254 15.27 -22.22 -7.17
N CYS A 255 15.04 -23.06 -6.15
CA CYS A 255 16.02 -24.04 -5.69
C CYS A 255 16.42 -25.00 -6.81
N TYR A 256 15.44 -25.50 -7.58
CA TYR A 256 15.71 -26.36 -8.72
C TYR A 256 16.62 -25.67 -9.73
N ALA A 257 16.29 -24.44 -10.15
CA ALA A 257 17.14 -23.66 -11.05
C ALA A 257 18.56 -23.46 -10.49
N CYS A 258 18.70 -23.18 -9.19
CA CYS A 258 20.01 -23.06 -8.53
C CYS A 258 20.79 -24.38 -8.54
N THR A 259 20.14 -25.52 -8.25
CA THR A 259 20.80 -26.84 -8.30
C THR A 259 21.27 -27.21 -9.71
N MET A 260 20.51 -26.83 -10.74
CA MET A 260 20.89 -27.05 -12.13
C MET A 260 22.09 -26.18 -12.55
N LEU A 261 22.12 -24.91 -12.12
CA LEU A 261 23.30 -24.05 -12.31
C LEU A 261 24.55 -24.59 -11.63
N GLN A 262 24.40 -25.36 -10.56
CA GLN A 262 25.49 -25.97 -9.79
C GLN A 262 25.85 -27.40 -10.24
N GLY A 263 25.11 -27.96 -11.21
CA GLY A 263 25.34 -29.33 -11.69
C GLY A 263 24.96 -30.43 -10.68
N ILE A 264 24.05 -30.15 -9.74
CA ILE A 264 23.63 -31.12 -8.72
C ILE A 264 22.50 -31.99 -9.26
N SER A 265 22.76 -33.29 -9.47
CA SER A 265 21.80 -34.24 -10.03
C SER A 265 20.73 -34.71 -9.04
N ARG A 266 21.07 -34.91 -7.76
CA ARG A 266 20.13 -35.29 -6.70
C ARG A 266 19.45 -34.07 -6.07
N PHE A 267 18.64 -33.36 -6.85
CA PHE A 267 18.04 -32.08 -6.43
C PHE A 267 16.77 -32.20 -5.57
N LEU A 268 16.02 -33.30 -5.68
CA LEU A 268 14.66 -33.40 -5.14
C LEU A 268 14.52 -33.11 -3.63
N PRO A 269 15.40 -33.61 -2.74
CA PRO A 269 15.30 -33.31 -1.31
C PRO A 269 15.46 -31.81 -1.00
N TYR A 270 16.34 -31.10 -1.72
CA TYR A 270 16.56 -29.66 -1.54
C TYR A 270 15.35 -28.83 -2.00
N VAL A 271 14.72 -29.24 -3.11
CA VAL A 271 13.49 -28.63 -3.61
C VAL A 271 12.37 -28.80 -2.59
N ILE A 272 12.21 -30.00 -2.03
CA ILE A 272 11.21 -30.29 -1.00
C ILE A 272 11.46 -29.45 0.25
N ILE A 273 12.71 -29.38 0.75
CA ILE A 273 13.06 -28.54 1.90
C ILE A 273 12.72 -27.07 1.62
N SER A 274 13.05 -26.55 0.44
CA SER A 274 12.76 -25.17 0.06
C SER A 274 11.26 -24.87 0.09
N ILE A 275 10.44 -25.76 -0.47
CA ILE A 275 8.97 -25.63 -0.45
C ILE A 275 8.45 -25.64 1.00
N LEU A 276 8.84 -26.65 1.78
CA LEU A 276 8.32 -26.87 3.12
C LEU A 276 8.74 -25.77 4.11
N TYR A 277 9.99 -25.32 4.03
CA TYR A 277 10.53 -24.24 4.85
C TYR A 277 9.81 -22.93 4.58
N VAL A 278 9.70 -22.54 3.31
CA VAL A 278 9.04 -21.29 2.90
C VAL A 278 7.56 -21.33 3.26
N GLN A 279 6.88 -22.46 3.05
CA GLN A 279 5.49 -22.66 3.43
C GLN A 279 5.27 -22.42 4.92
N SER A 280 6.11 -23.03 5.76
CA SER A 280 6.04 -22.88 7.21
C SER A 280 6.31 -21.43 7.64
N MET A 281 7.44 -20.86 7.23
CA MET A 281 7.87 -19.54 7.68
C MET A 281 6.95 -18.41 7.20
N HIS A 282 6.44 -18.47 5.97
CA HIS A 282 5.50 -17.45 5.47
C HIS A 282 4.17 -17.48 6.23
N ILE A 283 3.61 -18.66 6.49
CA ILE A 283 2.37 -18.76 7.29
C ILE A 283 2.62 -18.23 8.70
N LEU A 284 3.70 -18.65 9.38
CA LEU A 284 4.02 -18.21 10.73
C LEU A 284 4.24 -16.69 10.81
N ASN A 285 4.91 -16.10 9.81
CA ASN A 285 5.13 -14.66 9.71
C ASN A 285 3.81 -13.88 9.59
N HIS A 286 2.84 -14.39 8.83
CA HIS A 286 1.51 -13.77 8.73
C HIS A 286 0.65 -14.00 9.98
N LEU A 287 0.72 -15.18 10.61
CA LEU A 287 0.01 -15.46 11.86
C LEU A 287 0.50 -14.59 13.02
N THR A 288 1.79 -14.22 13.03
CA THR A 288 2.40 -13.38 14.08
C THR A 288 2.42 -11.89 13.75
N GLY A 289 2.29 -11.50 12.47
CA GLY A 289 2.36 -10.12 11.97
C GLY A 289 1.02 -9.36 11.86
N SER A 290 -0.04 -9.82 12.54
CA SER A 290 -1.43 -9.56 12.17
C SER A 290 -1.96 -8.10 12.20
N GLU A 291 -1.21 -7.12 12.69
CA GLU A 291 -1.72 -5.73 12.80
C GLU A 291 -1.56 -4.94 11.49
N SER A 292 -0.38 -4.93 10.87
CA SER A 292 -0.16 -4.26 9.57
C SER A 292 -1.02 -4.89 8.47
N ASP A 293 -1.16 -6.22 8.50
CA ASP A 293 -1.85 -6.99 7.47
C ASP A 293 -3.34 -6.63 7.39
N ARG A 294 -3.98 -6.20 8.50
CA ARG A 294 -5.37 -5.72 8.50
C ARG A 294 -5.56 -4.45 7.67
N TYR A 295 -4.52 -3.63 7.57
CA TYR A 295 -4.53 -2.43 6.75
C TYR A 295 -3.98 -2.71 5.35
N ASN A 296 -2.99 -3.57 5.18
CA ASN A 296 -2.38 -3.81 3.86
C ASN A 296 -3.21 -4.74 2.97
N ASP A 297 -3.68 -5.86 3.54
CA ASP A 297 -4.49 -6.89 2.87
C ASP A 297 -5.59 -7.40 3.82
N PRO A 298 -6.70 -6.64 3.98
CA PRO A 298 -7.78 -6.96 4.89
C PRO A 298 -8.41 -8.34 4.66
N GLU A 299 -8.41 -8.79 3.40
CA GLU A 299 -8.94 -10.10 3.01
C GLU A 299 -8.04 -11.23 3.50
N ARG A 300 -6.72 -11.11 3.31
CA ARG A 300 -5.75 -12.06 3.88
C ARG A 300 -5.86 -12.10 5.39
N ALA A 301 -5.94 -10.95 6.05
CA ALA A 301 -6.12 -10.89 7.50
C ALA A 301 -7.40 -11.60 7.97
N SER A 302 -8.52 -11.41 7.25
CA SER A 302 -9.79 -12.11 7.52
C SER A 302 -9.67 -13.63 7.29
N PHE A 303 -9.05 -14.04 6.18
CA PHE A 303 -8.80 -15.45 5.86
C PHE A 303 -7.96 -16.15 6.95
N TYR A 304 -6.86 -15.51 7.38
CA TYR A 304 -6.00 -16.03 8.44
C TYR A 304 -6.71 -16.12 9.78
N LYS A 305 -7.56 -15.14 10.10
CA LYS A 305 -8.39 -15.17 11.32
C LYS A 305 -9.39 -16.33 11.27
N LYS A 306 -10.07 -16.52 10.13
CA LYS A 306 -11.08 -17.56 9.94
C LYS A 306 -10.48 -18.98 9.93
N HIS A 307 -9.32 -19.16 9.32
CA HIS A 307 -8.69 -20.46 9.12
C HIS A 307 -7.43 -20.68 9.98
N LYS A 308 -7.31 -19.95 11.11
CA LYS A 308 -6.12 -19.94 11.98
C LYS A 308 -5.64 -21.34 12.37
N PHE A 309 -6.55 -22.21 12.80
CA PHE A 309 -6.21 -23.58 13.23
C PHE A 309 -5.62 -24.41 12.08
N PHE A 310 -6.28 -24.39 10.92
CA PHE A 310 -5.82 -25.08 9.72
C PHE A 310 -4.44 -24.59 9.27
N LEU A 311 -4.25 -23.26 9.17
CA LEU A 311 -2.99 -22.66 8.74
C LEU A 311 -1.86 -22.92 9.74
N THR A 312 -2.13 -22.87 11.04
CA THR A 312 -1.12 -23.19 12.08
C THR A 312 -0.69 -24.65 11.96
N SER A 313 -1.64 -25.56 11.79
CA SER A 313 -1.36 -26.99 11.61
C SER A 313 -0.53 -27.22 10.34
N LEU A 314 -0.91 -26.59 9.22
CA LEU A 314 -0.17 -26.66 7.97
C LEU A 314 1.28 -26.16 8.14
N ALA A 315 1.49 -25.04 8.83
CA ALA A 315 2.82 -24.50 9.06
C ALA A 315 3.71 -25.41 9.91
N VAL A 316 3.16 -26.00 10.99
CA VAL A 316 3.87 -26.93 11.87
C VAL A 316 4.19 -28.23 11.13
N ILE A 317 3.24 -28.79 10.40
CA ILE A 317 3.45 -30.01 9.60
C ILE A 317 4.51 -29.76 8.53
N SER A 318 4.42 -28.66 7.77
CA SER A 318 5.43 -28.33 6.76
C SER A 318 6.82 -28.11 7.37
N GLY A 319 6.92 -27.36 8.48
CA GLY A 319 8.20 -27.13 9.14
C GLY A 319 8.83 -28.41 9.68
N SER A 320 8.03 -29.27 10.31
CA SER A 320 8.48 -30.56 10.84
C SER A 320 8.91 -31.51 9.73
N ALA A 321 8.11 -31.62 8.67
CA ALA A 321 8.46 -32.42 7.49
C ALA A 321 9.76 -31.93 6.83
N GLY A 322 9.95 -30.61 6.71
CA GLY A 322 11.19 -30.03 6.18
C GLY A 322 12.42 -30.39 7.03
N LEU A 323 12.31 -30.30 8.36
CA LEU A 323 13.39 -30.71 9.28
C LEU A 323 13.67 -32.20 9.23
N ILE A 324 12.64 -33.05 9.11
CA ILE A 324 12.80 -34.50 8.93
C ILE A 324 13.52 -34.79 7.62
N THR A 325 13.12 -34.17 6.51
CA THR A 325 13.82 -34.31 5.22
C THR A 325 15.28 -33.87 5.36
N ALA A 326 15.55 -32.72 5.96
CA ALA A 326 16.91 -32.26 6.20
C ALA A 326 17.74 -33.21 7.07
N TYR A 327 17.13 -33.81 8.09
CA TYR A 327 17.75 -34.82 8.94
C TYR A 327 18.17 -36.07 8.14
N THR A 328 17.31 -36.56 7.24
CA THR A 328 17.64 -37.70 6.37
C THR A 328 18.80 -37.43 5.41
N MET A 329 19.13 -36.17 5.16
CA MET A 329 20.25 -35.76 4.30
C MET A 329 21.57 -35.63 5.05
N GLY A 330 21.52 -35.55 6.39
CA GLY A 330 22.68 -35.45 7.25
C GLY A 330 22.68 -34.23 8.19
N PRO A 331 23.63 -34.19 9.13
CA PRO A 331 23.65 -33.21 10.22
C PRO A 331 23.81 -31.76 9.72
N THR A 332 24.58 -31.54 8.64
CA THR A 332 24.80 -30.21 8.07
C THR A 332 23.49 -29.58 7.57
N ALA A 333 22.70 -30.35 6.80
CA ALA A 333 21.43 -29.85 6.26
C ALA A 333 20.42 -29.58 7.37
N PHE A 334 20.33 -30.49 8.34
CA PHE A 334 19.48 -30.32 9.52
C PHE A 334 19.84 -29.06 10.32
N LEU A 335 21.13 -28.88 10.65
CA LEU A 335 21.59 -27.77 11.48
C LEU A 335 21.31 -26.42 10.80
N ILE A 336 21.59 -26.31 9.50
CA ILE A 336 21.30 -25.08 8.73
C ILE A 336 19.80 -24.78 8.80
N LEU A 337 18.95 -25.75 8.44
CA LEU A 337 17.51 -25.52 8.40
C LEU A 337 16.94 -25.23 9.79
N PHE A 338 17.47 -25.88 10.83
CA PHE A 338 17.08 -25.67 12.22
C PHE A 338 17.44 -24.27 12.70
N ILE A 339 18.69 -23.82 12.48
CA ILE A 339 19.14 -22.47 12.85
C ILE A 339 18.29 -21.43 12.12
N MET A 340 18.03 -21.63 10.83
CA MET A 340 17.21 -20.70 10.04
C MET A 340 15.76 -20.63 10.53
N SER A 341 15.19 -21.78 10.88
CA SER A 341 13.84 -21.84 11.45
C SER A 341 13.79 -21.13 12.81
N LEU A 342 14.82 -21.31 13.64
CA LEU A 342 14.95 -20.61 14.92
C LEU A 342 15.12 -19.11 14.73
N LEU A 343 15.93 -18.66 13.77
CA LEU A 343 16.10 -17.25 13.43
C LEU A 343 14.76 -16.63 12.96
N GLY A 344 14.01 -17.34 12.11
CA GLY A 344 12.67 -16.91 11.67
C GLY A 344 11.68 -16.77 12.83
N LEU A 345 11.63 -17.75 13.73
CA LEU A 345 10.76 -17.72 14.92
C LEU A 345 11.21 -16.68 15.95
N SER A 346 12.51 -16.51 16.12
CA SER A 346 13.12 -15.58 17.09
C SER A 346 13.06 -14.12 16.67
N TYR A 347 12.68 -13.82 15.41
CA TYR A 347 12.51 -12.46 14.91
C TYR A 347 11.61 -11.58 15.79
N ASN A 348 10.58 -12.20 16.40
CA ASN A 348 9.67 -11.53 17.33
C ASN A 348 10.06 -11.65 18.81
N LEU A 349 11.08 -12.46 19.14
CA LEU A 349 11.55 -12.67 20.52
C LEU A 349 12.45 -11.51 20.99
N ARG A 350 12.46 -11.30 22.31
CA ARG A 350 13.31 -10.31 22.97
C ARG A 350 14.69 -10.95 23.20
N LEU A 351 15.73 -10.41 22.57
CA LEU A 351 17.07 -11.00 22.62
C LEU A 351 17.90 -10.59 23.84
N LEU A 352 17.60 -9.43 24.45
CA LEU A 352 18.36 -8.88 25.57
C LEU A 352 17.45 -8.44 26.73
N PRO A 353 17.88 -8.53 28.00
CA PRO A 353 17.16 -7.98 29.15
C PRO A 353 17.19 -6.44 29.14
N SER A 354 16.11 -5.80 29.62
CA SER A 354 15.91 -4.32 29.64
C SER A 354 16.94 -3.52 30.44
N ARG A 355 17.84 -4.19 31.17
CA ARG A 355 18.89 -3.55 31.97
C ARG A 355 20.13 -3.13 31.18
N PHE A 356 20.36 -3.65 29.97
CA PHE A 356 21.63 -3.49 29.26
C PHE A 356 21.58 -2.64 27.98
N THR A 357 20.39 -2.26 27.49
CA THR A 357 20.26 -1.48 26.26
C THR A 357 19.44 -0.21 26.49
N GLY A 358 20.00 0.94 26.12
CA GLY A 358 19.28 2.20 26.06
C GLY A 358 18.21 2.15 24.97
N ASN A 359 16.99 1.73 25.34
CA ASN A 359 15.67 1.90 24.69
C ASN A 359 15.47 1.79 23.16
N ARG A 360 16.46 1.52 22.30
CA ARG A 360 16.28 1.63 20.83
C ARG A 360 16.26 0.33 20.02
N TYR A 361 16.94 -0.74 20.43
CA TYR A 361 16.95 -2.00 19.66
C TYR A 361 16.91 -3.21 20.59
N PHE A 362 15.70 -3.75 20.79
CA PHE A 362 15.43 -4.80 21.77
C PHE A 362 15.08 -6.15 21.13
N ARG A 363 14.66 -6.11 19.87
CA ARG A 363 14.29 -7.24 19.01
C ARG A 363 14.94 -7.06 17.64
N ILE A 364 15.16 -8.15 16.91
CA ILE A 364 15.64 -8.10 15.52
C ILE A 364 14.68 -7.25 14.67
N ARG A 365 13.37 -7.35 14.95
CA ARG A 365 12.32 -6.57 14.29
C ARG A 365 12.45 -5.05 14.45
N ASP A 366 13.15 -4.58 15.48
CA ASP A 366 13.32 -3.14 15.73
C ASP A 366 14.37 -2.53 14.77
N ILE A 367 15.13 -3.36 14.04
CA ILE A 367 16.04 -2.91 12.99
C ILE A 367 15.23 -2.69 11.70
N PRO A 368 15.23 -1.48 11.11
CA PRO A 368 14.43 -1.21 9.94
C PRO A 368 14.83 -2.04 8.71
N GLY A 369 13.84 -2.60 8.02
CA GLY A 369 14.09 -3.43 6.82
C GLY A 369 14.77 -4.78 7.10
N SER A 370 15.02 -5.13 8.36
CA SER A 370 15.63 -6.40 8.74
C SER A 370 14.82 -7.61 8.27
N LYS A 371 13.48 -7.56 8.34
CA LYS A 371 12.60 -8.62 7.81
C LYS A 371 12.91 -8.93 6.34
N THR A 372 12.97 -7.89 5.52
CA THR A 372 13.18 -7.97 4.08
C THR A 372 14.51 -8.62 3.76
N PHE A 373 15.57 -8.20 4.47
CA PHE A 373 16.91 -8.77 4.32
C PHE A 373 17.00 -10.22 4.81
N LEU A 374 16.44 -10.53 5.99
CA LEU A 374 16.45 -11.87 6.56
C LEU A 374 15.68 -12.87 5.71
N ILE A 375 14.52 -12.49 5.16
CA ILE A 375 13.76 -13.34 4.22
C ILE A 375 14.60 -13.63 2.97
N ALA A 376 15.23 -12.61 2.39
CA ALA A 376 16.05 -12.77 1.19
C ALA A 376 17.25 -13.70 1.42
N VAL A 377 18.01 -13.46 2.51
CA VAL A 377 19.15 -14.31 2.88
C VAL A 377 18.70 -15.73 3.20
N ALA A 378 17.56 -15.90 3.88
CA ALA A 378 17.04 -17.22 4.19
C ALA A 378 16.67 -18.01 2.92
N TRP A 379 15.98 -17.38 1.98
CA TRP A 379 15.73 -18.02 0.68
C TRP A 379 17.03 -18.34 -0.05
N GLY A 380 17.98 -17.39 -0.11
CA GLY A 380 19.28 -17.62 -0.71
C GLY A 380 19.98 -18.84 -0.12
N ILE A 381 20.05 -18.96 1.21
CA ILE A 381 20.72 -20.08 1.86
C ILE A 381 20.05 -21.41 1.50
N VAL A 382 18.72 -21.52 1.67
CA VAL A 382 18.01 -22.79 1.44
C VAL A 382 18.03 -23.20 -0.04
N THR A 383 17.93 -22.22 -0.96
CA THR A 383 17.85 -22.50 -2.40
C THR A 383 19.21 -22.70 -3.07
N SER A 384 20.29 -22.09 -2.56
CA SER A 384 21.58 -22.04 -3.27
C SER A 384 22.82 -22.42 -2.46
N ILE A 385 22.81 -22.34 -1.13
CA ILE A 385 23.96 -22.70 -0.29
C ILE A 385 23.78 -24.09 0.34
N LEU A 386 22.56 -24.42 0.77
CA LEU A 386 22.23 -25.72 1.35
C LEU A 386 22.54 -26.89 0.38
N PRO A 387 22.19 -26.82 -0.93
CA PRO A 387 22.47 -27.92 -1.85
C PRO A 387 23.96 -28.30 -2.01
N PRO A 388 24.86 -27.37 -2.36
CA PRO A 388 26.26 -27.71 -2.59
C PRO A 388 26.97 -28.06 -1.28
N LEU A 389 26.62 -27.41 -0.17
CA LEU A 389 27.21 -27.68 1.13
C LEU A 389 26.82 -29.07 1.66
N SER A 390 25.58 -29.50 1.45
CA SER A 390 25.14 -30.85 1.84
C SER A 390 25.64 -31.93 0.87
N ALA A 391 25.77 -31.62 -0.42
CA ALA A 391 26.21 -32.60 -1.42
C ALA A 391 27.73 -32.83 -1.43
N SER A 392 28.52 -31.77 -1.21
CA SER A 392 29.98 -31.79 -1.39
C SER A 392 30.78 -31.36 -0.15
N GLY A 393 30.13 -30.82 0.88
CA GLY A 393 30.80 -30.27 2.07
C GLY A 393 31.51 -28.94 1.84
N LYS A 394 31.49 -28.38 0.62
CA LYS A 394 32.21 -27.16 0.25
C LYS A 394 31.29 -26.17 -0.45
N ILE A 395 31.59 -24.88 -0.29
CA ILE A 395 30.93 -23.78 -1.02
C ILE A 395 31.98 -23.21 -1.98
N GLY A 396 31.77 -23.42 -3.28
CA GLY A 396 32.62 -22.84 -4.32
C GLY A 396 32.22 -21.40 -4.67
N LEU A 397 33.05 -20.73 -5.48
CA LEU A 397 32.76 -19.39 -6.00
C LEU A 397 31.42 -19.34 -6.76
N SER A 398 31.14 -20.37 -7.58
CA SER A 398 29.88 -20.48 -8.31
C SER A 398 28.65 -20.47 -7.39
N ALA A 399 28.70 -21.20 -6.27
CA ALA A 399 27.63 -21.21 -5.27
C ALA A 399 27.44 -19.83 -4.61
N GLY A 400 28.53 -19.11 -4.35
CA GLY A 400 28.46 -17.73 -3.84
C GLY A 400 27.82 -16.75 -4.83
N LEU A 401 28.14 -16.85 -6.12
CA LEU A 401 27.54 -16.02 -7.18
C LEU A 401 26.04 -16.31 -7.35
N ILE A 402 25.65 -17.59 -7.33
CA ILE A 402 24.25 -18.02 -7.41
C ILE A 402 23.47 -17.58 -6.16
N PHE A 403 24.09 -17.60 -4.98
CA PHE A 403 23.52 -17.07 -3.75
C PHE A 403 23.26 -15.57 -3.83
N LEU A 404 24.22 -14.78 -4.32
CA LEU A 404 24.03 -13.34 -4.48
C LEU A 404 22.91 -13.03 -5.48
N TRP A 405 22.83 -13.78 -6.58
CA TRP A 405 21.76 -13.64 -7.56
C TRP A 405 20.38 -14.00 -6.98
N SER A 406 20.23 -15.18 -6.40
CA SER A 406 18.94 -15.65 -5.85
C SER A 406 18.47 -14.76 -4.69
N THR A 407 19.39 -14.36 -3.80
CA THR A 407 19.12 -13.43 -2.70
C THR A 407 18.70 -12.07 -3.23
N SER A 408 19.36 -11.53 -4.26
CA SER A 408 18.98 -10.25 -4.88
C SER A 408 17.58 -10.29 -5.48
N LEU A 409 17.23 -11.38 -6.18
CA LEU A 409 15.91 -11.57 -6.76
C LEU A 409 14.81 -11.60 -5.69
N VAL A 410 15.02 -12.36 -4.62
CA VAL A 410 14.07 -12.46 -3.50
C VAL A 410 14.00 -11.15 -2.71
N PHE A 411 15.13 -10.48 -2.51
CA PHE A 411 15.19 -9.17 -1.85
C PHE A 411 14.34 -8.15 -2.61
N VAL A 412 14.52 -8.04 -3.92
CA VAL A 412 13.73 -7.08 -4.71
C VAL A 412 12.25 -7.42 -4.70
N ARG A 413 11.89 -8.70 -4.85
CA ARG A 413 10.49 -9.14 -4.74
C ARG A 413 9.89 -8.76 -3.38
N THR A 414 10.61 -9.01 -2.28
CA THR A 414 10.12 -8.76 -0.93
C THR A 414 10.03 -7.26 -0.62
N ALA A 415 11.06 -6.50 -0.99
CA ALA A 415 11.07 -5.05 -0.81
C ALA A 415 10.02 -4.34 -1.69
N PHE A 416 9.69 -4.90 -2.85
CA PHE A 416 8.59 -4.39 -3.68
C PHE A 416 7.24 -4.60 -2.99
N PHE A 417 7.00 -5.75 -2.34
CA PHE A 417 5.80 -5.93 -1.52
C PHE A 417 5.75 -4.92 -0.36
N ASP A 418 6.88 -4.59 0.27
CA ASP A 418 6.91 -3.54 1.29
C ASP A 418 6.53 -2.15 0.73
N ILE A 419 6.76 -1.87 -0.56
CA ILE A 419 6.25 -0.65 -1.21
C ILE A 419 4.73 -0.71 -1.33
N LEU A 420 4.16 -1.85 -1.76
CA LEU A 420 2.71 -2.04 -1.90
C LEU A 420 1.95 -1.94 -0.55
N ASP A 421 2.66 -2.21 0.54
CA ASP A 421 2.19 -2.31 1.92
C ASP A 421 2.61 -1.11 2.80
N MET A 422 3.24 -0.10 2.20
CA MET A 422 3.82 1.04 2.93
C MET A 422 2.80 1.82 3.77
N GLN A 423 1.56 1.96 3.28
CA GLN A 423 0.55 2.76 3.98
C GLN A 423 0.10 2.12 5.29
N GLY A 424 -0.20 0.81 5.30
CA GLY A 424 -0.58 0.12 6.53
C GLY A 424 0.59 -0.05 7.47
N ASP A 425 1.81 -0.26 6.94
CA ASP A 425 3.02 -0.33 7.75
C ASP A 425 3.28 0.99 8.51
N ARG A 426 3.10 2.15 7.87
CA ARG A 426 3.21 3.46 8.54
C ARG A 426 2.19 3.66 9.65
N ILE A 427 0.96 3.16 9.47
CA ILE A 427 -0.12 3.33 10.44
C ILE A 427 0.17 2.57 11.74
N VAL A 428 0.74 1.38 11.63
CA VAL A 428 1.11 0.57 12.80
C VAL A 428 2.53 0.88 13.32
N GLY A 429 3.21 1.89 12.75
CA GLY A 429 4.57 2.27 13.14
C GLY A 429 5.63 1.22 12.81
N LYS A 430 5.40 0.37 11.79
CA LYS A 430 6.35 -0.65 11.34
C LYS A 430 7.37 -0.05 10.38
N GLU A 431 8.64 -0.14 10.75
CA GLU A 431 9.75 0.40 9.97
C GLU A 431 10.26 -0.62 8.94
N THR A 432 9.81 -0.50 7.70
CA THR A 432 10.39 -1.19 6.53
C THR A 432 11.30 -0.28 5.74
N LEU A 433 12.13 -0.86 4.87
CA LEU A 433 12.97 -0.11 3.93
C LEU A 433 12.14 0.94 3.15
N ALA A 434 10.95 0.54 2.73
CA ALA A 434 10.03 1.36 1.96
C ALA A 434 9.46 2.53 2.78
N THR A 435 9.11 2.31 4.05
CA THR A 435 8.63 3.38 4.95
C THR A 435 9.71 4.42 5.26
N LEU A 436 10.97 3.99 5.43
CA LEU A 436 12.11 4.84 5.75
C LEU A 436 12.60 5.68 4.57
N LEU A 437 12.88 5.03 3.44
CA LEU A 437 13.42 5.71 2.26
C LEU A 437 12.33 6.43 1.46
N GLY A 438 11.08 6.01 1.60
CA GLY A 438 9.97 6.42 0.76
C GLY A 438 9.92 5.65 -0.56
N GLU A 439 8.76 5.70 -1.22
CA GLU A 439 8.46 4.91 -2.43
C GLU A 439 9.46 5.14 -3.55
N ILE A 440 9.73 6.41 -3.91
CA ILE A 440 10.59 6.77 -5.05
C ILE A 440 12.03 6.28 -4.86
N ARG A 441 12.60 6.49 -3.67
CA ARG A 441 14.00 6.09 -3.38
C ARG A 441 14.12 4.57 -3.30
N THR A 442 13.14 3.91 -2.68
CA THR A 442 13.09 2.44 -2.60
C THR A 442 12.99 1.86 -4.02
N MET A 443 12.08 2.37 -4.85
CA MET A 443 11.92 1.91 -6.24
C MET A 443 13.22 2.04 -7.05
N ARG A 444 13.95 3.15 -6.87
CA ARG A 444 15.27 3.34 -7.48
C ARG A 444 16.28 2.29 -7.00
N LEU A 445 16.34 2.04 -5.69
CA LEU A 445 17.20 1.01 -5.10
C LEU A 445 16.88 -0.37 -5.68
N LEU A 446 15.59 -0.72 -5.80
CA LEU A 446 15.16 -2.00 -6.37
C LEU A 446 15.60 -2.17 -7.83
N LYS A 447 15.42 -1.13 -8.65
CA LYS A 447 15.88 -1.13 -10.05
C LYS A 447 17.40 -1.28 -10.16
N VAL A 448 18.17 -0.59 -9.31
CA VAL A 448 19.63 -0.73 -9.27
C VAL A 448 20.04 -2.14 -8.85
N ALA A 449 19.43 -2.69 -7.79
CA ALA A 449 19.70 -4.06 -7.33
C ALA A 449 19.38 -5.10 -8.42
N GLN A 450 18.31 -4.89 -9.20
CA GLN A 450 17.99 -5.75 -10.36
C GLN A 450 19.03 -5.63 -11.47
N ILE A 451 19.45 -4.42 -11.84
CA ILE A 451 20.49 -4.23 -12.88
C ILE A 451 21.79 -4.92 -12.44
N LEU A 452 22.20 -4.76 -11.18
CA LEU A 452 23.37 -5.45 -10.63
C LEU A 452 23.20 -6.98 -10.63
N GLY A 453 22.02 -7.49 -10.29
CA GLY A 453 21.72 -8.93 -10.35
C GLY A 453 21.74 -9.50 -11.77
N ILE A 454 21.26 -8.74 -12.76
CA ILE A 454 21.33 -9.08 -14.19
C ILE A 454 22.79 -9.12 -14.64
N LEU A 455 23.57 -8.09 -14.34
CA LEU A 455 24.99 -8.02 -14.68
C LEU A 455 25.78 -9.15 -14.02
N LEU A 456 25.51 -9.44 -12.74
CA LEU A 456 26.15 -10.53 -12.01
C LEU A 456 25.94 -11.87 -12.71
N LEU A 457 24.69 -12.21 -13.05
CA LEU A 457 24.37 -13.48 -13.70
C LEU A 457 24.96 -13.55 -15.12
N LEU A 458 24.86 -12.46 -15.88
CA LEU A 458 25.41 -12.35 -17.24
C LEU A 458 26.92 -12.53 -17.25
N LEU A 459 27.66 -11.75 -16.45
CA LEU A 459 29.12 -11.81 -16.40
C LEU A 459 29.59 -13.17 -15.87
N SER A 460 28.91 -13.74 -14.88
CA SER A 460 29.24 -15.07 -14.37
C SER A 460 29.13 -16.13 -15.46
N ALA A 461 28.14 -16.05 -16.34
CA ALA A 461 27.97 -16.97 -17.46
C ALA A 461 29.02 -16.72 -18.57
N VAL A 462 29.28 -15.45 -18.91
CA VAL A 462 30.30 -15.06 -19.91
C VAL A 462 31.71 -15.54 -19.54
N PHE A 463 32.07 -15.42 -18.26
CA PHE A 463 33.38 -15.88 -17.77
C PHE A 463 33.43 -17.38 -17.44
N GLY A 464 32.36 -18.14 -17.71
CA GLY A 464 32.30 -19.57 -17.44
C GLY A 464 32.32 -19.94 -15.95
N LEU A 465 32.00 -18.99 -15.06
CA LEU A 465 31.92 -19.22 -13.61
C LEU A 465 30.64 -19.98 -13.22
N ILE A 466 29.62 -19.94 -14.07
CA ILE A 466 28.37 -20.71 -13.96
C ILE A 466 28.00 -21.30 -15.34
N SER A 467 27.10 -22.28 -15.35
CA SER A 467 26.56 -22.87 -16.58
C SER A 467 25.90 -21.85 -17.52
N ASN A 468 25.89 -22.13 -18.83
CA ASN A 468 25.20 -21.35 -19.86
C ASN A 468 23.69 -21.19 -19.61
N LEU A 469 23.09 -22.04 -18.77
CA LEU A 469 21.74 -21.85 -18.23
C LEU A 469 21.57 -20.45 -17.59
N GLY A 470 22.64 -19.85 -17.07
CA GLY A 470 22.65 -18.48 -16.55
C GLY A 470 22.15 -17.44 -17.56
N PHE A 471 22.47 -17.59 -18.85
CA PHE A 471 21.98 -16.67 -19.89
C PHE A 471 20.47 -16.76 -20.05
N VAL A 472 19.91 -17.97 -20.03
CA VAL A 472 18.47 -18.18 -20.21
C VAL A 472 17.69 -17.71 -18.98
N LEU A 473 18.25 -17.91 -17.78
CA LEU A 473 17.66 -17.46 -16.52
C LEU A 473 17.62 -15.94 -16.34
N LEU A 474 18.31 -15.16 -17.19
CA LEU A 474 18.17 -13.69 -17.23
C LEU A 474 16.74 -13.23 -17.47
N ILE A 475 15.89 -14.07 -18.08
CA ILE A 475 14.47 -13.76 -18.29
C ILE A 475 13.75 -13.41 -16.98
N CYS A 476 14.14 -14.00 -15.84
CA CYS A 476 13.50 -13.77 -14.54
C CYS A 476 13.75 -12.35 -14.00
N PRO A 477 15.01 -11.91 -13.75
CA PRO A 477 15.27 -10.56 -13.27
C PRO A 477 14.95 -9.47 -14.31
N VAL A 478 15.07 -9.76 -15.62
CA VAL A 478 14.64 -8.82 -16.67
C VAL A 478 13.12 -8.61 -16.63
N SER A 479 12.34 -9.68 -16.51
CA SER A 479 10.88 -9.57 -16.38
C SER A 479 10.48 -8.81 -15.11
N LEU A 480 11.16 -9.05 -13.98
CA LEU A 480 10.93 -8.29 -12.75
C LEU A 480 11.19 -6.80 -12.96
N PHE A 481 12.30 -6.44 -13.62
CA PHE A 481 12.62 -5.05 -13.93
C PHE A 481 11.53 -4.36 -14.77
N PHE A 482 10.98 -5.04 -15.78
CA PHE A 482 9.87 -4.50 -16.57
C PHE A 482 8.57 -4.37 -15.75
N ILE A 483 8.29 -5.30 -14.83
CA ILE A 483 7.16 -5.19 -13.91
C ILE A 483 7.31 -3.95 -13.02
N LEU A 484 8.52 -3.71 -12.47
CA LEU A 484 8.80 -2.51 -11.67
C LEU A 484 8.58 -1.23 -12.47
N LEU A 485 9.03 -1.17 -13.73
CA LEU A 485 8.80 -0.02 -14.62
C LEU A 485 7.31 0.17 -14.96
N ALA A 486 6.59 -0.92 -15.21
CA ALA A 486 5.17 -0.88 -15.53
C ALA A 486 4.35 -0.37 -14.33
N TYR A 487 4.71 -0.79 -13.12
CA TYR A 487 4.13 -0.29 -11.89
C TYR A 487 4.43 1.20 -11.67
N GLU A 488 5.70 1.62 -11.80
CA GLU A 488 6.13 3.02 -11.63
C GLU A 488 5.42 3.97 -12.62
N ARG A 489 5.11 3.49 -13.83
CA ARG A 489 4.36 4.24 -14.85
C ARG A 489 2.83 4.16 -14.69
N GLY A 490 2.33 3.41 -13.72
CA GLY A 490 0.89 3.24 -13.48
C GLY A 490 0.17 2.33 -14.47
N PHE A 491 0.89 1.54 -15.28
CA PHE A 491 0.30 0.57 -16.19
C PHE A 491 -0.23 -0.69 -15.49
N VAL A 492 0.30 -0.99 -14.30
CA VAL A 492 -0.15 -2.13 -13.48
C VAL A 492 -0.49 -1.63 -12.08
N LEU A 493 -1.68 -1.97 -11.60
CA LEU A 493 -2.16 -1.59 -10.28
C LEU A 493 -1.88 -2.68 -9.24
N PRO A 494 -1.72 -2.31 -7.95
CA PRO A 494 -1.66 -3.27 -6.86
C PRO A 494 -2.89 -4.19 -6.83
N GLY A 495 -2.68 -5.48 -6.61
CA GLY A 495 -3.76 -6.46 -6.46
C GLY A 495 -3.29 -7.88 -6.74
N ILE A 496 -4.23 -8.82 -6.69
CA ILE A 496 -3.97 -10.27 -6.81
C ILE A 496 -3.23 -10.62 -8.10
N ARG A 497 -3.54 -9.94 -9.22
CA ARG A 497 -2.87 -10.20 -10.52
C ARG A 497 -1.41 -9.78 -10.51
N LEU A 498 -1.09 -8.62 -9.93
CA LEU A 498 0.29 -8.16 -9.81
C LEU A 498 1.07 -9.03 -8.84
N GLU A 499 0.46 -9.37 -7.69
CA GLU A 499 1.02 -10.33 -6.73
C GLU A 499 1.35 -11.66 -7.44
N PHE A 500 0.38 -12.25 -8.12
CA PHE A 500 0.55 -13.50 -8.86
C PHE A 500 1.65 -13.40 -9.93
N LEU A 501 1.67 -12.31 -10.71
CA LEU A 501 2.67 -12.09 -11.76
C LEU A 501 4.10 -12.05 -11.20
N ILE A 502 4.30 -11.39 -10.06
CA ILE A 502 5.60 -11.30 -9.40
C ILE A 502 6.02 -12.65 -8.85
N GLU A 503 5.11 -13.36 -8.17
CA GLU A 503 5.41 -14.71 -7.67
C GLU A 503 5.74 -15.69 -8.81
N THR A 504 5.09 -15.54 -9.98
CA THR A 504 5.26 -16.42 -11.15
C THR A 504 6.70 -16.46 -11.68
N LEU A 505 7.50 -15.44 -11.37
CA LEU A 505 8.91 -15.39 -11.78
C LEU A 505 9.75 -16.53 -11.18
N PHE A 506 9.41 -17.02 -9.99
CA PHE A 506 10.15 -18.12 -9.37
C PHE A 506 9.77 -19.50 -9.98
N PRO A 507 8.48 -19.85 -10.17
CA PRO A 507 8.10 -20.99 -11.00
C PRO A 507 8.68 -20.93 -12.41
N LEU A 508 8.72 -19.75 -13.04
CA LEU A 508 9.33 -19.56 -14.36
C LEU A 508 10.80 -19.96 -14.36
N ALA A 509 11.58 -19.60 -13.33
CA ALA A 509 12.98 -20.04 -13.22
C ALA A 509 13.12 -21.57 -13.24
N GLY A 510 12.23 -22.28 -12.52
CA GLY A 510 12.22 -23.73 -12.50
C GLY A 510 11.82 -24.35 -13.84
N VAL A 511 10.81 -23.79 -14.52
CA VAL A 511 10.39 -24.23 -15.85
C VAL A 511 11.50 -24.02 -16.87
N VAL A 512 12.16 -22.86 -16.86
CA VAL A 512 13.29 -22.57 -17.75
C VAL A 512 14.43 -23.56 -17.52
N ALA A 513 14.78 -23.85 -16.26
CA ALA A 513 15.81 -24.84 -15.94
C ALA A 513 15.41 -26.26 -16.37
N PHE A 514 14.13 -26.62 -16.28
CA PHE A 514 13.63 -27.92 -16.69
C PHE A 514 13.69 -28.09 -18.21
N VAL A 515 13.24 -27.07 -18.95
CA VAL A 515 13.31 -27.06 -20.41
C VAL A 515 14.78 -27.15 -20.86
N TRP A 516 15.67 -26.36 -20.25
CA TRP A 516 17.10 -26.40 -20.55
C TRP A 516 17.72 -27.79 -20.34
N TRP A 517 17.35 -28.50 -19.27
CA TRP A 517 17.86 -29.84 -19.00
C TRP A 517 17.35 -30.90 -19.98
N SER A 518 16.20 -30.65 -20.61
CA SER A 518 15.58 -31.58 -21.55
C SER A 518 16.20 -31.53 -22.95
N PHE A 519 17.06 -30.53 -23.21
CA PHE A 519 17.85 -30.35 -24.43
C PHE A 519 19.34 -30.56 -24.11
#